data_AF-A0A662FWY7-F1
#
_entry.id   AF-A0A662FWY7-F1
#
_cell.length_a   1.000
_cell.length_b   1.000
_cell.length_c   1.000
_cell.angle_alpha   90.00
_cell.angle_beta   90.00
_cell.angle_gamma   90.00
#
_symmetry.space_group_name_H-M   'P 1'
#
loop_
_entity.id
_entity.type
_entity.pdbx_description
1 polymer ?
#
loop_
_entity_poly.entity_id
_entity_poly.type
_entity_poly.pdbx_seq_one_letter_code
_entity_poly.pdbx_strand_id
1 'polypeptide(L)'
;MFFLSLVLAVNVHSMFPERHDNLSDFPRLLKEGPYAYCRHPFYLALIANQASIPLITCSMARLVGFATIILFWLFLIHVEEKELLEHWGEAYKEYVERVPALLPIRLKAFMRKKKQDN
;
A
#
# COMPACT_ATOMS: atom_id res chain seq x y z
N MET A 1 15.63 -9.68 18.15
CA MET A 1 15.03 -9.07 16.93
C MET A 1 14.92 -10.05 15.77
N PHE A 2 15.96 -10.82 15.39
CA PHE A 2 15.86 -11.85 14.34
C PHE A 2 14.80 -12.95 14.61
N PHE A 3 14.72 -13.44 15.85
CA PHE A 3 13.74 -14.48 16.21
C PHE A 3 12.29 -13.99 16.22
N LEU A 4 12.05 -12.73 16.58
CA LEU A 4 10.70 -12.15 16.53
C LEU A 4 10.24 -11.97 15.09
N SER A 5 11.15 -11.56 14.18
CA SER A 5 10.89 -11.49 12.74
C SER A 5 10.52 -12.87 12.17
N LEU A 6 11.24 -13.92 12.56
CA LEU A 6 10.98 -15.29 12.09
C LEU A 6 9.63 -15.82 12.59
N VAL A 7 9.30 -15.62 13.86
CA VAL A 7 8.01 -16.04 14.44
C VAL A 7 6.85 -15.28 13.79
N LEU A 8 7.02 -13.99 13.53
CA LEU A 8 6.00 -13.16 12.88
C LEU A 8 5.86 -13.54 11.40
N ALA A 9 6.95 -13.85 10.69
CA ALA A 9 6.90 -14.36 9.32
C ALA A 9 6.19 -15.72 9.23
N VAL A 10 6.45 -16.64 10.16
CA VAL A 10 5.77 -17.95 10.22
C VAL A 10 4.28 -17.78 10.53
N ASN A 11 3.92 -16.92 11.49
CA ASN A 11 2.52 -16.65 11.83
C ASN A 11 1.78 -15.92 10.70
N VAL A 12 2.43 -14.95 10.06
CA VAL A 12 1.86 -14.23 8.92
C VAL A 12 1.61 -15.18 7.75
N HIS A 13 2.54 -16.11 7.45
CA HIS A 13 2.31 -17.12 6.43
C HIS A 13 1.12 -18.02 6.76
N SER A 14 0.91 -18.37 8.04
CA SER A 14 -0.24 -19.19 8.47
C SER A 14 -1.59 -18.46 8.42
N MET A 15 -1.57 -17.12 8.29
CA MET A 15 -2.74 -16.26 8.39
C MET A 15 -3.28 -15.82 7.02
N PHE A 16 -2.50 -16.00 5.93
CA PHE A 16 -2.95 -15.73 4.57
C PHE A 16 -3.49 -17.02 3.91
N PRO A 17 -4.80 -17.10 3.63
CA PRO A 17 -5.38 -18.20 2.85
C PRO A 17 -4.82 -18.18 1.41
N GLU A 18 -5.02 -19.28 0.67
CA GLU A 18 -4.44 -19.58 -0.65
C GLU A 18 -4.02 -18.35 -1.45
N ARG A 19 -2.75 -18.33 -1.88
CA ARG A 19 -2.29 -17.32 -2.84
C ARG A 19 -3.22 -17.37 -4.04
N HIS A 20 -3.93 -16.28 -4.28
CA HIS A 20 -4.48 -15.98 -5.58
C HIS A 20 -3.29 -15.59 -6.45
N ASP A 21 -2.69 -16.59 -7.11
CA ASP A 21 -1.46 -16.43 -7.89
C ASP A 21 -1.69 -15.52 -9.11
N ASN A 22 -2.94 -15.34 -9.54
CA ASN A 22 -3.28 -14.54 -10.71
C ASN A 22 -4.41 -13.54 -10.44
N LEU A 23 -4.35 -12.38 -11.10
CA LEU A 23 -5.42 -11.37 -11.07
C LEU A 23 -6.76 -11.90 -11.60
N SER A 24 -6.73 -12.95 -12.44
CA SER A 24 -7.92 -13.62 -12.98
C SER A 24 -8.74 -14.37 -11.94
N ASP A 25 -8.18 -14.67 -10.78
CA ASP A 25 -8.88 -15.37 -9.69
C ASP A 25 -9.93 -14.46 -9.03
N PHE A 26 -9.81 -13.13 -9.23
CA PHE A 26 -10.75 -12.15 -8.72
C PHE A 26 -11.83 -11.83 -9.75
N PRO A 27 -13.11 -12.15 -9.48
CA PRO A 27 -14.19 -11.90 -10.44
C PRO A 27 -14.48 -10.41 -10.66
N ARG A 28 -14.00 -9.54 -9.77
CA ARG A 28 -14.16 -8.08 -9.86
C ARG A 28 -13.05 -7.34 -9.13
N LEU A 29 -12.77 -6.12 -9.57
CA LEU A 29 -11.89 -5.18 -8.86
C LEU A 29 -12.46 -4.87 -7.46
N LEU A 30 -11.67 -5.18 -6.43
CA LEU A 30 -12.00 -4.92 -5.03
C LEU A 30 -11.89 -3.42 -4.72
N LYS A 31 -13.03 -2.78 -4.45
CA LYS A 31 -13.14 -1.34 -4.15
C LYS A 31 -13.87 -1.06 -2.83
N GLU A 32 -14.22 -2.10 -2.09
CA GLU A 32 -15.07 -2.05 -0.91
C GLU A 32 -14.23 -2.15 0.39
N GLY A 33 -14.79 -1.69 1.51
CA GLY A 33 -14.12 -1.76 2.82
C GLY A 33 -12.86 -0.88 2.88
N PRO A 34 -11.70 -1.39 3.38
CA PRO A 34 -10.46 -0.63 3.47
C PRO A 34 -9.98 -0.06 2.12
N TYR A 35 -10.25 -0.79 1.03
CA TYR A 35 -9.91 -0.40 -0.34
C TYR A 35 -10.68 0.84 -0.82
N ALA A 36 -11.81 1.19 -0.19
CA ALA A 36 -12.52 2.44 -0.50
C ALA A 36 -11.78 3.71 -0.03
N TYR A 37 -10.89 3.57 0.96
CA TYR A 37 -10.18 4.69 1.58
C TYR A 37 -8.73 4.82 1.09
N CYS A 38 -8.10 3.69 0.77
CA CYS A 38 -6.71 3.58 0.35
C CYS A 38 -6.58 2.41 -0.61
N ARG A 39 -5.88 2.58 -1.74
CA ARG A 39 -5.70 1.50 -2.71
C ARG A 39 -4.85 0.36 -2.17
N HIS A 40 -3.90 0.67 -1.30
CA HIS A 40 -2.88 -0.25 -0.79
C HIS A 40 -2.90 -0.35 0.74
N PRO A 41 -4.03 -0.78 1.36
CA PRO A 41 -4.18 -0.78 2.81
C PRO A 41 -3.22 -1.74 3.52
N PHE A 42 -2.84 -2.84 2.85
CA PHE A 42 -1.84 -3.79 3.36
C PHE A 42 -0.45 -3.16 3.46
N TYR A 43 0.02 -2.51 2.39
CA TYR A 43 1.30 -1.80 2.41
C TYR A 43 1.32 -0.66 3.43
N LEU A 44 0.19 0.04 3.59
CA LEU A 44 0.06 1.05 4.64
C LEU A 44 0.27 0.45 6.04
N ALA A 45 -0.34 -0.70 6.32
CA ALA A 45 -0.16 -1.40 7.59
C ALA A 45 1.30 -1.86 7.79
N LEU A 46 1.95 -2.37 6.74
CA LEU A 46 3.37 -2.74 6.78
C LEU A 46 4.28 -1.53 7.08
N ILE A 47 4.07 -0.41 6.39
CA ILE A 47 4.85 0.82 6.61
C ILE A 47 4.63 1.32 8.04
N ALA A 48 3.38 1.33 8.53
CA ALA A 48 3.06 1.75 9.89
C ALA A 48 3.71 0.84 10.95
N ASN A 49 3.68 -0.48 10.74
CA ASN A 49 4.33 -1.44 11.63
C ASN A 49 5.86 -1.23 11.65
N GLN A 50 6.48 -1.07 10.49
CA GLN A 50 7.93 -0.86 10.38
C GLN A 50 8.38 0.49 10.97
N ALA A 51 7.51 1.51 10.95
CA ALA A 51 7.79 2.82 11.54
C ALA A 51 7.98 2.74 13.07
N SER A 52 7.41 1.73 13.74
CA SER A 52 7.59 1.54 15.20
C SER A 52 9.06 1.33 15.58
N ILE A 53 9.83 0.66 14.72
CA ILE A 53 11.23 0.30 14.98
C ILE A 53 12.12 1.52 15.14
N PRO A 54 12.19 2.50 14.22
CA PRO A 54 12.99 3.72 14.46
C PRO A 54 12.42 4.59 15.59
N LEU A 55 11.09 4.59 15.81
CA LEU A 55 10.44 5.43 16.83
C LEU A 55 10.74 5.01 18.27
N ILE A 56 10.70 3.72 18.59
CA ILE A 56 10.95 3.19 19.96
C ILE A 56 12.39 3.44 20.44
N THR A 57 13.25 3.80 19.51
CA THR A 57 14.61 3.32 19.47
C THR A 57 15.56 4.44 19.07
N CYS A 58 14.98 5.57 18.64
CA CYS A 58 15.56 6.90 18.40
C CYS A 58 16.92 6.87 17.68
N SER A 59 17.12 5.91 16.79
CA SER A 59 18.38 5.72 16.09
C SER A 59 18.29 6.24 14.66
N MET A 60 19.18 7.17 14.32
CA MET A 60 19.28 7.72 12.96
C MET A 60 19.57 6.63 11.92
N ALA A 61 20.41 5.64 12.26
CA ALA A 61 20.71 4.52 11.35
C ALA A 61 19.46 3.71 10.99
N ARG A 62 18.56 3.47 11.96
CA ARG A 62 17.29 2.77 11.71
C ARG A 62 16.29 3.62 10.94
N LEU A 63 16.31 4.93 11.13
CA LEU A 63 15.49 5.86 10.35
C LEU A 63 15.89 5.83 8.86
N VAL A 64 17.20 5.81 8.57
CA VAL A 64 17.71 5.68 7.19
C VAL A 64 17.28 4.34 6.58
N GLY A 65 17.45 3.23 7.31
CA GLY A 65 17.00 1.91 6.83
C GLY A 65 15.49 1.86 6.58
N PHE A 66 14.69 2.50 7.43
CA PHE A 66 13.25 2.64 7.24
C PHE A 66 12.91 3.48 5.99
N ALA A 67 13.64 4.56 5.71
CA ALA A 67 13.43 5.32 4.48
C ALA A 67 13.71 4.47 3.23
N THR A 68 14.77 3.66 3.23
CA THR A 68 15.08 2.73 2.13
C THR A 68 13.98 1.69 1.92
N ILE A 69 13.42 1.12 3.00
CA ILE A 69 12.37 0.11 2.87
C ILE A 69 11.05 0.70 2.38
N ILE A 70 10.73 1.96 2.73
CA ILE A 70 9.57 2.67 2.16
C ILE A 70 9.72 2.79 0.64
N LEU A 71 10.90 3.16 0.15
CA LEU A 71 11.13 3.27 -1.31
C LEU A 71 10.92 1.93 -2.02
N PHE A 72 11.35 0.83 -1.40
CA PHE A 72 11.09 -0.51 -1.92
C PHE A 72 9.59 -0.82 -2.01
N TRP A 73 8.81 -0.52 -0.96
CA TRP A 73 7.36 -0.71 -0.99
C TRP A 73 6.67 0.15 -2.04
N LEU A 74 7.09 1.40 -2.20
CA LEU A 74 6.56 2.29 -3.24
C LEU A 74 6.87 1.78 -4.65
N PHE A 75 8.06 1.22 -4.86
CA PHE A 75 8.41 0.58 -6.13
C PHE A 75 7.52 -0.63 -6.40
N LEU A 76 7.30 -1.48 -5.41
CA LEU A 76 6.46 -2.67 -5.56
C LEU A 76 5.00 -2.32 -5.86
N ILE A 77 4.46 -1.32 -5.15
CA ILE A 77 3.15 -0.73 -5.43
C ILE A 77 3.08 -0.29 -6.90
N HIS A 78 4.09 0.42 -7.41
CA HIS A 78 4.09 0.89 -8.80
C HIS A 78 4.06 -0.24 -9.83
N VAL A 79 4.73 -1.37 -9.53
CA VAL A 79 4.66 -2.57 -10.38
C VAL A 79 3.26 -3.17 -10.35
N GLU A 80 2.69 -3.34 -9.16
CA GLU A 80 1.34 -3.88 -8.98
C GLU A 80 0.26 -2.99 -9.64
N GLU A 81 0.39 -1.66 -9.54
CA GLU A 81 -0.53 -0.74 -10.20
C GLU A 81 -0.48 -0.86 -11.74
N LYS A 82 0.68 -1.21 -12.32
CA LYS A 82 0.77 -1.47 -13.76
C LYS A 82 0.05 -2.75 -14.15
N GLU A 83 0.25 -3.83 -13.40
CA GLU A 83 -0.42 -5.11 -13.64
C GLU A 83 -1.95 -4.97 -13.50
N LEU A 84 -2.40 -4.25 -12.47
CA LEU A 84 -3.81 -3.93 -12.28
C LEU A 84 -4.37 -3.07 -13.41
N LEU A 85 -3.60 -2.12 -13.92
CA LEU A 85 -4.00 -1.28 -15.06
C LEU A 85 -4.08 -2.10 -16.36
N GLU A 86 -3.16 -3.04 -16.58
CA GLU A 86 -3.18 -3.93 -17.74
C GLU A 86 -4.37 -4.89 -17.69
N HIS A 87 -4.71 -5.41 -16.50
CA HIS A 87 -5.80 -6.37 -16.32
C HIS A 87 -7.19 -5.72 -16.30
N TRP A 88 -7.38 -4.64 -15.54
CA TRP A 88 -8.69 -4.00 -15.31
C TRP A 88 -8.92 -2.72 -16.13
N GLY A 89 -7.90 -2.22 -16.82
CA GLY A 89 -8.00 -1.12 -17.78
C GLY A 89 -8.68 0.13 -17.21
N GLU A 90 -9.78 0.53 -17.84
CA GLU A 90 -10.52 1.75 -17.49
C GLU A 90 -11.16 1.70 -16.10
N ALA A 91 -11.62 0.53 -15.66
CA ALA A 91 -12.19 0.36 -14.32
C ALA A 91 -11.18 0.67 -13.21
N TYR A 92 -9.90 0.37 -13.45
CA TYR A 92 -8.82 0.71 -12.53
C TYR A 92 -8.42 2.19 -12.61
N LYS A 93 -8.43 2.80 -13.81
CA LYS A 93 -8.20 4.25 -13.95
C LYS A 93 -9.20 5.07 -13.14
N GLU A 94 -10.49 4.75 -13.25
CA GLU A 94 -11.52 5.42 -12.45
C GLU A 94 -11.29 5.27 -10.95
N TYR A 95 -10.81 4.09 -10.53
CA TYR A 95 -10.51 3.82 -9.13
C TYR A 95 -9.31 4.65 -8.63
N VAL A 96 -8.23 4.73 -9.41
CA VAL A 96 -7.06 5.57 -9.13
C VAL A 96 -7.41 7.06 -9.05
N GLU A 97 -8.41 7.49 -9.81
CA GLU A 97 -8.92 8.86 -9.75
C GLU A 97 -9.61 9.17 -8.42
N ARG A 98 -10.41 8.23 -7.90
CA ARG A 98 -11.27 8.41 -6.73
C ARG A 98 -10.55 8.14 -5.40
N VAL A 99 -9.67 7.14 -5.35
CA VAL A 99 -9.06 6.65 -4.10
C VAL A 99 -7.54 6.90 -4.13
N PRO A 100 -6.93 7.46 -3.08
CA PRO A 100 -5.48 7.69 -3.01
C PRO A 100 -4.69 6.39 -2.79
N ALA A 101 -3.39 6.41 -3.13
CA ALA A 101 -2.54 5.22 -3.07
C ALA A 101 -2.36 4.68 -1.63
N LEU A 102 -1.99 5.54 -0.66
CA LEU A 102 -1.60 5.12 0.70
C LEU A 102 -2.35 5.87 1.80
N LEU A 103 -2.26 7.21 1.83
CA LEU A 103 -2.89 8.00 2.88
C LEU A 103 -4.22 8.58 2.41
N PRO A 104 -5.32 8.46 3.20
CA PRO A 104 -6.65 8.96 2.87
C PRO A 104 -6.76 10.50 3.00
N ILE A 105 -5.68 11.22 2.70
CA ILE A 105 -5.68 12.67 2.71
C ILE A 105 -6.32 13.11 1.40
N ARG A 106 -7.43 13.87 1.45
CA ARG A 106 -8.13 14.40 0.27
C ARG A 106 -7.31 15.48 -0.47
N LEU A 107 -6.02 15.26 -0.76
CA LEU A 107 -5.18 16.21 -1.49
C LEU A 107 -5.76 16.56 -2.87
N LYS A 108 -6.42 15.62 -3.55
CA LYS A 108 -7.06 15.89 -4.85
C LYS A 108 -8.21 16.91 -4.78
N ALA A 109 -8.96 16.96 -3.68
CA ALA A 109 -10.02 17.97 -3.49
C ALA A 109 -9.41 19.38 -3.35
N PHE A 110 -8.26 19.49 -2.69
CA PHE A 110 -7.51 20.74 -2.57
C PHE A 110 -6.90 21.18 -3.91
N MET A 111 -6.31 20.25 -4.68
CA MET A 111 -5.73 20.56 -5.99
C MET A 111 -6.78 20.91 -7.06
N ARG A 112 -7.98 20.33 -7.02
CA ARG A 112 -9.06 20.65 -7.96
C ARG A 112 -9.64 22.04 -7.72
N LYS A 113 -9.70 22.48 -6.46
CA LYS A 113 -10.12 23.85 -6.11
C LYS A 113 -9.16 24.90 -6.69
N LYS A 114 -7.84 24.64 -6.64
CA LYS A 114 -6.81 25.56 -7.16
C LYS A 114 -6.78 25.69 -8.70
N LYS A 115 -7.27 24.70 -9.44
CA LYS A 115 -7.32 24.74 -10.92
C LYS A 115 -8.60 25.41 -11.46
N GLN A 116 -9.59 25.65 -10.60
CA GLN A 116 -10.86 26.29 -10.99
C GLN A 116 -10.90 27.78 -10.61
N ASP A 117 -9.96 28.23 -9.77
CA ASP A 117 -9.75 29.63 -9.34
C ASP A 117 -8.60 30.33 -10.10
N ASN A 118 -8.10 29.76 -11.21
CA ASN A 118 -7.00 30.28 -12.04
C ASN A 118 -7.35 30.13 -13.52
#